data_AF-A0A7Y2G9E2-F1
#
_entry.id   AF-A0A7Y2G9E2-F1
#
_cell.length_a   1.000
_cell.length_b   1.000
_cell.length_c   1.000
_cell.angle_alpha   90.00
_cell.angle_beta   90.00
_cell.angle_gamma   90.00
#
_symmetry.space_group_name_H-M   'P 1'
#
loop_
_entity.id
_entity.type
_entity.pdbx_description
1 polymer ?
#
loop_
_entity_poly.entity_id
_entity_poly.type
_entity_poly.pdbx_seq_one_letter_code
_entity_poly.pdbx_strand_id
1 'polypeptide(L)'
;MIAALQQADSTVQAAIDAGLVPGTVLLIARDGETLHEKAYGFASLVGADGRMLEAPERMTTDHVFDLASLTKVLATTFGVMLLVDRGEI
;
A
#
# COMPACT_ATOMS: atom_id res chain seq x y z
N MET A 1 7.53 -21.06 -6.22
CA MET A 1 6.48 -20.03 -6.02
C MET A 1 6.20 -19.82 -4.53
N ILE A 2 5.75 -20.83 -3.79
CA ILE A 2 5.44 -20.73 -2.35
C ILE A 2 6.63 -20.18 -1.53
N ALA A 3 7.84 -20.71 -1.74
CA ALA A 3 9.03 -20.25 -1.02
C ALA A 3 9.36 -18.76 -1.25
N ALA A 4 9.09 -18.22 -2.44
CA ALA A 4 9.34 -16.80 -2.74
C ALA A 4 8.31 -15.89 -2.05
N LEU A 5 7.04 -16.32 -1.97
CA LEU A 5 6.01 -15.59 -1.23
C LEU A 5 6.31 -15.58 0.29
N GLN A 6 6.76 -16.71 0.83
CA GLN A 6 7.21 -16.78 2.23
C GLN A 6 8.42 -15.87 2.50
N GLN A 7 9.35 -15.79 1.55
CA GLN A 7 10.47 -14.86 1.66
C GLN A 7 9.98 -13.40 1.66
N ALA A 8 9.04 -13.04 0.77
CA ALA A 8 8.45 -11.70 0.76
C ALA A 8 7.76 -11.35 2.08
N ASP A 9 6.97 -12.28 2.64
CA ASP A 9 6.37 -12.16 3.97
C ASP A 9 7.43 -11.88 5.05
N SER A 10 8.51 -12.65 5.05
CA SER A 10 9.58 -12.49 6.04
C SER A 10 10.31 -11.15 5.92
N THR A 11 10.50 -10.65 4.70
CA THR A 11 11.14 -9.35 4.45
C THR A 11 10.25 -8.20 4.92
N VAL A 12 8.94 -8.26 4.66
CA VAL A 12 7.98 -7.28 5.16
C VAL A 12 7.94 -7.28 6.69
N GLN A 13 7.86 -8.47 7.30
CA GLN A 13 7.83 -8.57 8.76
C GLN A 13 9.12 -8.03 9.38
N ALA A 14 10.29 -8.34 8.81
CA ALA A 14 11.57 -7.82 9.28
C ALA A 14 11.65 -6.28 9.22
N ALA A 15 11.06 -5.64 8.19
CA ALA A 15 11.01 -4.18 8.10
C ALA A 15 10.12 -3.55 9.18
N ILE A 16 9.02 -4.21 9.54
CA ILE A 16 8.13 -3.80 10.63
C ILE A 16 8.82 -3.98 11.99
N ASP A 17 9.43 -5.15 12.20
CA ASP A 17 10.16 -5.46 13.44
C ASP A 17 11.35 -4.51 13.66
N ALA A 18 11.99 -4.06 12.58
CA ALA A 18 13.04 -3.04 12.60
C ALA A 18 12.51 -1.60 12.78
N GLY A 19 11.19 -1.39 12.83
CA GLY A 19 10.56 -0.08 13.00
C GLY A 19 10.67 0.85 11.80
N LEU A 20 10.96 0.33 10.61
CA LEU A 20 11.11 1.14 9.39
C LEU A 20 9.76 1.64 8.86
N VAL A 21 8.71 0.85 9.05
CA VAL A 21 7.33 1.19 8.72
C VAL A 21 6.40 0.66 9.82
N PRO A 22 5.29 1.34 10.12
CA PRO A 22 4.32 0.87 11.13
C PRO A 22 3.54 -0.38 10.66
N GLY A 23 3.29 -0.47 9.36
CA GLY A 23 2.53 -1.53 8.72
C GLY A 23 2.47 -1.32 7.21
N THR A 24 2.01 -2.35 6.49
CA THR A 24 1.88 -2.31 5.03
C THR A 24 0.90 -3.37 4.53
N VAL A 25 0.45 -3.24 3.29
CA VAL A 25 -0.27 -4.29 2.55
C VAL A 25 0.60 -4.72 1.36
N LEU A 26 0.80 -6.03 1.20
CA LEU A 26 1.53 -6.60 0.07
C LEU A 26 0.56 -7.35 -0.84
N LEU A 27 0.42 -6.88 -2.08
CA LEU A 27 -0.31 -7.55 -3.14
C LEU A 27 0.66 -8.01 -4.23
N ILE A 28 0.57 -9.29 -4.63
CA ILE A 28 1.32 -9.87 -5.73
C ILE A 28 0.32 -10.55 -6.66
N ALA A 29 0.29 -10.09 -7.91
CA ALA A 29 -0.53 -10.66 -8.97
C ALA A 29 0.33 -11.09 -10.16
N ARG A 30 -0.13 -12.13 -10.87
CA ARG A 30 0.50 -12.64 -12.10
C ARG A 30 -0.60 -13.14 -13.03
N ASP A 31 -0.50 -12.79 -14.31
CA ASP A 31 -1.42 -13.25 -15.36
C ASP A 31 -2.91 -12.97 -15.04
N GLY A 32 -3.17 -11.85 -14.37
CA GLY A 32 -4.52 -11.43 -13.97
C GLY A 32 -5.03 -12.09 -12.68
N GLU A 33 -4.28 -13.01 -12.08
CA GLU A 33 -4.64 -13.66 -10.82
C GLU A 33 -3.87 -13.08 -9.64
N THR A 34 -4.58 -12.76 -8.56
CA THR A 34 -3.96 -12.40 -7.28
C THR A 34 -3.42 -13.68 -6.62
N LEU A 35 -2.10 -13.75 -6.48
CA LEU A 35 -1.41 -14.89 -5.87
C LEU A 35 -1.19 -14.69 -4.37
N HIS A 36 -1.16 -13.44 -3.92
CA HIS A 36 -0.94 -13.07 -2.52
C HIS A 36 -1.51 -11.68 -2.25
N GLU A 37 -2.24 -11.52 -1.16
CA GLU A 37 -2.73 -10.25 -0.66
C GLU A 37 -2.83 -10.34 0.86
N LYS A 38 -2.03 -9.55 1.58
CA LYS A 38 -1.95 -9.62 3.03
C LYS A 38 -1.57 -8.29 3.65
N ALA A 39 -2.16 -8.00 4.80
CA ALA A 39 -1.84 -6.86 5.64
C ALA A 39 -0.90 -7.24 6.79
N TYR A 40 -0.01 -6.32 7.18
CA TYR A 40 0.99 -6.50 8.23
C TYR A 40 1.06 -5.23 9.09
N GLY A 41 1.32 -5.40 10.39
CA GLY A 41 1.52 -4.28 11.31
C GLY A 41 0.26 -3.46 11.57
N PHE A 42 0.45 -2.15 11.74
CA PHE A 42 -0.59 -1.19 12.13
C PHE A 42 -0.80 -0.12 11.06
N ALA A 43 -2.05 0.34 10.91
CA ALA A 43 -2.42 1.39 9.96
C ALA A 43 -1.90 2.77 10.37
N SER A 44 -1.88 3.04 11.68
CA SER A 44 -1.21 4.21 12.25
C SER A 44 -0.75 3.92 13.68
N LEU A 45 0.39 4.47 14.04
CA LEU A 45 0.91 4.47 15.42
C LEU A 45 0.73 5.82 16.11
N VAL A 46 0.46 6.88 15.34
CA VAL A 46 0.44 8.28 15.82
C VAL A 46 -0.90 8.91 15.49
N GLY A 47 -1.53 9.52 16.49
CA GLY A 47 -2.79 10.25 16.34
C GLY A 47 -2.61 11.60 15.65
N ALA A 48 -3.74 12.24 15.31
CA ALA A 48 -3.74 13.56 14.69
C ALA A 48 -3.11 14.66 15.57
N ASP A 49 -3.02 14.45 16.88
CA ASP A 49 -2.36 15.34 17.83
C ASP A 49 -0.83 15.11 17.92
N GLY A 50 -0.28 14.20 17.12
CA GLY A 50 1.15 13.87 17.08
C GLY A 50 1.61 12.94 18.19
N ARG A 51 0.70 12.37 18.98
CA ARG A 51 1.05 11.44 20.08
C ARG A 51 0.85 9.98 19.68
N MET A 52 1.58 9.09 20.36
CA MET A 52 1.40 7.64 20.19
C MET A 52 -0.01 7.23 20.62
N LEU A 53 -0.65 6.40 19.80
CA LEU A 53 -1.95 5.82 20.13
C LEU A 53 -1.78 4.75 21.22
N GLU A 54 -2.64 4.78 22.24
CA GLU A 54 -2.67 3.73 23.27
C GLU A 54 -3.14 2.38 22.69
N ALA A 55 -4.02 2.43 21.70
CA ALA A 55 -4.54 1.26 20.98
C ALA A 55 -4.47 1.51 19.47
N PRO A 56 -3.30 1.30 18.83
CA PRO A 56 -3.16 1.49 17.39
C PRO A 56 -3.99 0.47 16.59
N GLU A 57 -4.57 0.93 15.49
CA GLU A 57 -5.41 0.11 14.62
C GLU A 57 -4.54 -0.86 13.79
N ARG A 58 -4.96 -2.14 13.71
CA ARG A 58 -4.28 -3.13 12.86
C ARG A 58 -4.52 -2.80 11.38
N MET A 59 -3.48 -3.00 10.57
CA MET A 59 -3.61 -2.88 9.12
C MET A 59 -4.54 -3.98 8.59
N THR A 60 -5.39 -3.61 7.64
CA THR A 60 -6.23 -4.51 6.85
C THR A 60 -6.01 -4.24 5.35
N THR A 61 -6.44 -5.14 4.49
CA THR A 61 -6.36 -4.98 3.03
C THR A 61 -7.30 -3.88 2.51
N ASP A 62 -8.31 -3.50 3.31
CA ASP A 62 -9.31 -2.49 2.95
C ASP A 62 -8.94 -1.08 3.45
N HIS A 63 -7.80 -0.92 4.15
CA HIS A 63 -7.35 0.39 4.61
C HIS A 63 -7.06 1.32 3.43
N VAL A 64 -7.63 2.51 3.48
CA VAL A 64 -7.42 3.56 2.47
C VAL A 64 -6.16 4.35 2.79
N PHE A 65 -5.29 4.51 1.80
CA PHE A 65 -4.06 5.29 1.90
C PHE A 65 -4.16 6.59 1.10
N ASP A 66 -3.46 7.62 1.57
CA ASP A 66 -3.16 8.79 0.74
C ASP A 66 -2.18 8.36 -0.37
N LEU A 67 -2.62 8.50 -1.62
CA LEU A 67 -1.85 8.14 -2.80
C LEU A 67 -0.67 9.09 -3.06
N ALA A 68 -0.70 10.30 -2.50
CA ALA A 68 0.31 11.33 -2.64
C ALA A 68 0.76 11.47 -4.11
N SER A 69 2.05 11.25 -4.39
CA SER A 69 2.59 11.39 -5.75
C SER A 69 2.08 10.36 -6.76
N LEU A 70 1.50 9.24 -6.34
CA LEU A 70 0.84 8.31 -7.27
C LEU A 70 -0.35 8.95 -7.99
N THR A 71 -0.97 9.98 -7.39
CA THR A 71 -2.02 10.79 -8.02
C THR A 71 -1.62 11.31 -9.40
N LYS A 72 -0.33 11.62 -9.62
CA LYS A 72 0.16 12.12 -10.90
C LYS A 72 -0.12 11.11 -12.01
N VAL A 73 0.29 9.86 -11.85
CA VAL A 73 0.15 8.84 -12.88
C VAL A 73 -1.27 8.26 -12.92
N LEU A 74 -1.90 8.05 -11.76
CA LEU A 74 -3.20 7.39 -11.68
C LEU A 74 -4.38 8.31 -11.99
N ALA A 75 -4.26 9.62 -11.74
CA ALA A 75 -5.34 10.57 -11.98
C ALA A 75 -4.95 11.62 -13.04
N THR A 76 -3.88 12.38 -12.82
CA THR A 76 -3.57 13.53 -13.69
C THR A 76 -3.17 13.10 -15.10
N THR A 77 -2.15 12.24 -15.23
CA THR A 77 -1.70 11.74 -16.53
C THR A 77 -2.82 10.97 -17.22
N PHE A 78 -3.52 10.09 -16.50
CA PHE A 78 -4.66 9.36 -17.06
C PHE A 78 -5.73 10.31 -17.62
N GLY A 79 -6.12 11.33 -16.85
CA GLY A 79 -7.09 12.34 -17.28
C GLY A 79 -6.63 13.16 -18.48
N VAL A 80 -5.37 13.61 -18.49
CA VAL A 80 -4.79 14.36 -19.61
C VAL A 80 -4.75 13.50 -20.87
N MET A 81 -4.33 12.24 -20.77
CA MET A 81 -4.30 11.32 -21.92
C MET A 81 -5.69 11.03 -22.46
N LEU A 82 -6.70 10.96 -21.59
CA LEU A 82 -8.10 10.83 -22.02
C LEU A 82 -8.58 12.05 -22.81
N LEU A 83 -8.19 13.26 -22.40
CA LEU A 83 -8.53 14.49 -23.14
C LEU A 83 -7.83 14.54 -24.50
N VAL A 84 -6.56 14.12 -24.56
CA VAL A 84 -5.81 14.01 -25.83
C VAL A 84 -6.48 13.01 -26.78
N ASP A 85 -6.89 11.84 -26.29
CA ASP A 85 -7.56 10.81 -27.10
C ASP A 85 -8.91 11.31 -27.67
N ARG A 86 -9.56 12.23 -26.96
CA ARG A 86 -10.80 12.90 -27.40
C ARG A 86 -10.57 14.12 -28.29
N GLY A 87 -9.32 14.56 -28.46
CA GLY A 87 -8.99 15.80 -29.18
C GLY A 87 -9.45 17.08 -28.48
N GLU A 88 -9.63 17.02 -27.15
CA GLU A 88 -10.04 18.17 -26.33
C GLU A 88 -8.85 19.05 -25.92
N ILE A 89 -7.63 18.52 -25.97
CA ILE A 89 -6.33 19.22 -25.84
C ILE A 89 -5.25 18.59 -26.71
#